data_AF-A0A7V2WSP6-F1
#
_entry.id   AF-A0A7V2WSP6-F1
#
_cell.length_a   1.000
_cell.length_b   1.000
_cell.length_c   1.000
_cell.angle_alpha   90.00
_cell.angle_beta   90.00
_cell.angle_gamma   90.00
#
_symmetry.space_group_name_H-M   'P 1'
#
loop_
_entity.id
_entity.type
_entity.pdbx_description
1 polymer ?
#
loop_
_entity_poly.entity_id
_entity_poly.type
_entity_poly.pdbx_seq_one_letter_code
_entity_poly.pdbx_strand_id
1 'polypeptide(L)'
;MSKLERALELAKKSREKGADNLIERSAKETGEGEVTGLQTLTPNYTRTKVVDVDKESLSRRGVAVPNFNPSIIEQYNVLRAKLERVLTKNGYKMVLVASPGDAEGKTLTAINLALSFAREAHRTVLLVDADMRKPDVTSYLGINAQHGLYEHLTKGWSLEDLLIN
;
A
#
# COMPACT_ATOMS: atom_id res chain seq x y z
N MET A 1 -38.33 21.97 15.43
CA MET A 1 -37.26 21.54 14.51
C MET A 1 -36.41 22.73 14.13
N SER A 2 -35.20 22.83 14.67
CA SER A 2 -34.22 23.88 14.37
C SER A 2 -33.65 23.70 12.95
N LYS A 3 -33.23 24.81 12.30
CA LYS A 3 -32.59 24.77 10.96
C LYS A 3 -31.38 23.83 10.92
N LEU A 4 -30.70 23.65 12.06
CA LEU A 4 -29.54 22.77 12.20
C LEU A 4 -29.92 21.28 12.09
N GLU A 5 -31.03 20.88 12.68
CA GLU A 5 -31.51 19.48 12.68
C GLU A 5 -31.93 19.06 11.27
N ARG A 6 -32.60 19.98 10.54
CA ARG A 6 -33.02 19.75 9.15
C ARG A 6 -31.82 19.61 8.20
N ALA A 7 -30.73 20.35 8.44
CA ALA A 7 -29.50 20.23 7.67
C ALA A 7 -28.79 18.88 7.93
N LEU A 8 -28.80 18.40 9.17
CA LEU A 8 -28.17 17.13 9.55
C LEU A 8 -28.93 15.93 8.97
N GLU A 9 -30.26 15.99 8.95
CA GLU A 9 -31.11 14.94 8.38
C GLU A 9 -30.95 14.84 6.85
N LEU A 10 -30.86 15.99 6.17
CA LEU A 10 -30.57 16.04 4.72
C LEU A 10 -29.19 15.45 4.40
N ALA A 11 -28.19 15.69 5.25
CA ALA A 11 -26.84 15.14 5.09
C ALA A 11 -26.72 13.63 5.42
N LYS A 12 -27.66 13.07 6.19
CA LYS A 12 -27.78 11.61 6.41
C LYS A 12 -28.46 10.94 5.22
N LYS A 13 -29.61 11.49 4.77
CA LYS A 13 -30.34 10.97 3.59
C LYS A 13 -29.50 11.01 2.30
N SER A 14 -28.62 11.99 2.13
CA SER A 14 -27.72 12.03 0.96
C SER A 14 -26.60 10.99 1.03
N ARG A 15 -26.15 10.60 2.23
CA ARG A 15 -25.16 9.51 2.42
C ARG A 15 -25.77 8.14 2.20
N GLU A 16 -26.99 7.91 2.68
CA GLU A 16 -27.71 6.65 2.46
C GLU A 16 -28.04 6.45 0.97
N LYS A 17 -28.56 7.48 0.29
CA LYS A 17 -28.80 7.43 -1.17
C LYS A 17 -27.52 7.35 -2.01
N GLY A 18 -26.40 7.86 -1.49
CA GLY A 18 -25.10 7.76 -2.14
C GLY A 18 -24.51 6.35 -2.07
N ALA A 19 -24.69 5.67 -0.93
CA ALA A 19 -24.26 4.28 -0.74
C ALA A 19 -25.07 3.31 -1.62
N ASP A 20 -26.39 3.46 -1.70
CA ASP A 20 -27.25 2.62 -2.55
C ASP A 20 -26.94 2.81 -4.05
N ASN A 21 -26.66 4.05 -4.49
CA ASN A 21 -26.27 4.32 -5.89
C ASN A 21 -24.90 3.75 -6.27
N LEU A 22 -23.96 3.64 -5.33
CA LEU A 22 -22.65 3.03 -5.57
C LEU A 22 -22.75 1.51 -5.71
N ILE A 23 -23.67 0.89 -4.96
CA ILE A 23 -23.99 -0.54 -5.06
C ILE A 23 -24.70 -0.84 -6.39
N GLU A 24 -25.70 -0.04 -6.78
CA GLU A 24 -26.43 -0.23 -8.04
C GLU A 24 -25.58 0.05 -9.29
N ARG A 25 -24.66 1.03 -9.26
CA ARG A 25 -23.75 1.30 -10.39
C ARG A 25 -22.71 0.19 -10.57
N SER A 26 -22.23 -0.38 -9.47
CA SER A 26 -21.31 -1.53 -9.53
C SER A 26 -21.97 -2.78 -10.15
N ALA A 27 -23.30 -2.91 -10.04
CA ALA A 27 -24.05 -4.02 -10.63
C ALA A 27 -24.41 -3.83 -12.12
N LYS A 28 -24.29 -2.61 -12.67
CA LYS A 28 -24.76 -2.28 -14.03
C LYS A 28 -23.66 -2.04 -15.06
N GLU A 29 -22.41 -1.87 -14.63
CA GLU A 29 -21.26 -1.63 -15.53
C GLU A 29 -20.45 -2.90 -15.87
N THR A 30 -20.90 -4.09 -15.46
CA THR A 30 -20.37 -5.36 -15.99
C THR A 30 -20.96 -5.64 -17.37
N GLY A 31 -20.41 -4.97 -18.38
CA GLY A 31 -20.44 -5.45 -19.75
C GLY A 31 -19.68 -6.77 -19.84
N GLU A 32 -20.24 -7.70 -20.61
CA GLU A 32 -19.78 -9.07 -20.82
C GLU A 32 -18.31 -9.10 -21.27
N GLY A 33 -17.44 -9.48 -20.34
CA GLY A 33 -16.03 -9.79 -20.57
C GLY A 33 -15.53 -10.52 -19.34
N GLU A 34 -15.53 -11.85 -19.39
CA GLU A 34 -15.06 -12.71 -18.30
C GLU A 34 -13.60 -12.39 -17.96
N VAL A 35 -13.39 -11.69 -16.84
CA VAL A 35 -12.14 -11.76 -16.08
C VAL A 35 -12.46 -12.49 -14.79
N THR A 36 -12.40 -13.81 -14.86
CA THR A 36 -12.64 -14.72 -13.75
C THR A 36 -11.56 -14.55 -12.67
N GLY A 37 -11.98 -14.15 -11.47
CA GLY A 37 -11.28 -14.51 -10.24
C GLY A 37 -10.18 -13.58 -9.73
N LEU A 38 -10.49 -12.31 -9.41
CA LEU A 38 -9.80 -11.63 -8.32
C LEU A 38 -10.73 -11.58 -7.11
N GLN A 39 -10.73 -12.66 -6.32
CA GLN A 39 -11.31 -12.62 -4.98
C GLN A 39 -10.62 -11.50 -4.20
N THR A 40 -11.40 -10.66 -3.53
CA THR A 40 -10.89 -9.73 -2.52
C THR A 40 -10.31 -10.55 -1.39
N LEU A 41 -9.01 -10.87 -1.47
CA LEU A 41 -8.29 -11.53 -0.39
C LEU A 41 -8.27 -10.56 0.80
N THR A 42 -9.02 -10.87 1.85
CA THR A 42 -8.75 -10.32 3.18
C THR A 42 -7.52 -11.06 3.71
N PRO A 43 -6.33 -10.44 3.75
CA PRO A 43 -5.13 -11.13 4.15
C PRO A 43 -5.26 -11.52 5.62
N ASN A 44 -5.13 -12.81 5.89
CA ASN A 44 -5.06 -13.32 7.25
C ASN A 44 -3.59 -13.51 7.61
N TYR A 45 -3.03 -12.57 8.37
CA TYR A 45 -1.63 -12.56 8.80
C TYR A 45 -1.38 -13.55 9.94
N THR A 46 -1.80 -14.81 9.79
CA THR A 46 -1.73 -15.81 10.86
C THR A 46 -0.34 -16.39 11.07
N ARG A 47 0.55 -16.31 10.06
CA ARG A 47 1.87 -16.96 10.07
C ARG A 47 3.02 -16.02 9.75
N THR A 48 2.75 -14.74 9.53
CA THR A 48 3.77 -13.73 9.19
C THR A 48 4.48 -13.25 10.44
N LYS A 49 5.82 -13.21 10.41
CA LYS A 49 6.63 -12.69 11.52
C LYS A 49 6.39 -11.19 11.69
N VAL A 50 6.09 -10.75 12.91
CA VAL A 50 6.02 -9.31 13.23
C VAL A 50 7.37 -8.85 13.78
N VAL A 51 7.92 -7.75 13.25
CA VAL A 51 9.21 -7.21 13.68
C VAL A 51 9.07 -5.74 14.05
N ASP A 52 9.45 -5.41 15.28
CA ASP A 52 9.55 -4.02 15.71
C ASP A 52 10.74 -3.33 15.04
N VAL A 53 10.50 -2.11 14.57
CA VAL A 53 11.50 -1.25 13.95
C VAL A 53 11.72 0.02 14.77
N ASP A 54 12.97 0.47 14.87
CA ASP A 54 13.31 1.73 15.53
C ASP A 54 12.85 2.93 14.69
N LYS A 55 11.70 3.50 15.04
CA LYS A 55 11.10 4.65 14.37
C LYS A 55 12.01 5.87 14.34
N GLU A 56 12.86 6.07 15.34
CA GLU A 56 13.79 7.22 15.33
C GLU A 56 14.90 7.03 14.32
N SER A 57 15.51 5.85 14.26
CA SER A 57 16.49 5.51 13.22
C SER A 57 15.90 5.61 11.82
N LEU A 58 14.67 5.12 11.62
CA LEU A 58 13.96 5.24 10.35
C LEU A 58 13.73 6.70 9.95
N SER A 59 13.27 7.53 10.90
CA SER A 59 13.10 8.97 10.68
C SER A 59 14.42 9.65 10.28
N ARG A 60 15.54 9.34 10.97
CA ARG A 60 16.88 9.86 10.61
C ARG A 60 17.33 9.46 9.20
N ARG A 61 16.88 8.30 8.70
CA ARG A 61 17.16 7.83 7.33
C ARG A 61 16.21 8.41 6.29
N GLY A 62 15.22 9.23 6.68
CA GLY A 62 14.26 9.85 5.76
C GLY A 62 13.02 9.01 5.50
N VAL A 63 12.81 7.92 6.24
CA VAL A 63 11.56 7.15 6.18
C VAL A 63 10.45 7.98 6.81
N ALA A 64 9.35 8.13 6.07
CA ALA A 64 8.21 8.94 6.42
C ALA A 64 7.33 8.28 7.49
N VAL A 65 7.88 7.98 8.66
CA VAL A 65 7.17 7.45 9.85
C VAL A 65 6.20 8.50 10.45
N PRO A 66 5.31 8.14 11.40
CA PRO A 66 4.50 9.14 12.10
C PRO A 66 5.40 10.23 12.71
N ASN A 67 4.96 11.49 12.64
CA ASN A 67 5.72 12.68 13.07
C ASN A 67 6.97 13.02 12.24
N PHE A 68 7.16 12.40 11.07
CA PHE A 68 8.15 12.86 10.09
C PHE A 68 7.74 14.21 9.46
N ASN A 69 8.64 14.84 8.71
CA ASN A 69 8.40 16.13 8.06
C ASN A 69 7.09 16.12 7.24
N PRO A 70 6.07 16.94 7.60
CA PRO A 70 4.77 16.95 6.93
C PRO A 70 4.84 17.26 5.43
N SER A 71 5.78 18.11 5.01
CA SER A 71 5.95 18.45 3.60
C SER A 71 6.40 17.26 2.77
N ILE A 72 7.29 16.42 3.31
CA ILE A 72 7.76 15.22 2.62
C ILE A 72 6.66 14.16 2.58
N ILE A 73 5.93 13.97 3.69
CA ILE A 73 4.76 13.07 3.72
C ILE A 73 3.76 13.47 2.62
N GLU A 74 3.49 14.77 2.49
CA GLU A 74 2.53 15.25 1.49
C GLU A 74 3.01 15.03 0.05
N GLN A 75 4.31 15.15 -0.22
CA GLN A 75 4.85 14.81 -1.54
C GLN A 75 4.61 13.34 -1.92
N TYR A 76 4.79 12.42 -0.97
CA TYR A 76 4.46 11.01 -1.19
C TYR A 76 2.96 10.77 -1.32
N ASN A 77 2.11 11.51 -0.60
CA ASN A 77 0.65 11.43 -0.75
C ASN A 77 0.19 11.89 -2.13
N VAL A 78 0.76 12.98 -2.66
CA VAL A 78 0.49 13.46 -4.02
C VAL A 78 0.92 12.42 -5.06
N LEU A 79 2.11 11.83 -4.90
CA LEU A 79 2.58 10.76 -5.78
C LEU A 79 1.64 9.55 -5.74
N ARG A 80 1.28 9.09 -4.55
CA ARG A 80 0.34 8.00 -4.32
C ARG A 80 -1.01 8.25 -4.99
N ALA A 81 -1.61 9.42 -4.79
CA ALA A 81 -2.92 9.76 -5.38
C ALA A 81 -2.87 9.78 -6.92
N LYS A 82 -1.78 10.28 -7.51
CA LYS A 82 -1.55 10.23 -8.96
C LYS A 82 -1.45 8.80 -9.47
N LEU A 83 -0.65 7.96 -8.80
CA LEU A 83 -0.50 6.56 -9.15
C LEU A 83 -1.80 5.80 -8.99
N GLU A 84 -2.53 6.01 -7.89
CA GLU A 84 -3.83 5.39 -7.64
C GLU A 84 -4.84 5.65 -8.75
N ARG A 85 -4.91 6.89 -9.27
CA ARG A 85 -5.77 7.19 -10.42
C ARG A 85 -5.39 6.35 -11.65
N VAL A 86 -4.10 6.14 -11.90
CA VAL A 86 -3.62 5.32 -13.02
C VAL A 86 -3.89 3.84 -12.76
N LEU A 87 -3.62 3.36 -11.55
CA LEU A 87 -3.82 1.98 -11.14
C LEU A 87 -5.30 1.58 -11.26
N THR A 88 -6.20 2.39 -10.68
CA THR A 88 -7.65 2.14 -10.72
C THR A 88 -8.19 2.20 -12.14
N LYS A 89 -7.78 3.21 -12.94
CA LYS A 89 -8.23 3.35 -14.33
C LYS A 89 -7.89 2.12 -15.18
N ASN A 90 -6.73 1.51 -14.96
CA ASN A 90 -6.25 0.38 -15.76
C ASN A 90 -6.42 -0.98 -15.07
N GLY A 91 -7.02 -1.04 -13.87
CA GLY A 91 -7.14 -2.26 -13.08
C GLY A 91 -5.81 -2.82 -12.54
N TYR A 92 -4.73 -2.03 -12.54
CA TYR A 92 -3.42 -2.48 -12.08
C TYR A 92 -3.34 -2.55 -10.54
N LYS A 93 -2.55 -3.50 -10.04
CA LYS A 93 -2.31 -3.72 -8.60
C LYS A 93 -0.84 -3.65 -8.21
N MET A 94 0.07 -3.49 -9.18
CA MET A 94 1.52 -3.53 -8.99
C MET A 94 2.16 -2.24 -9.50
N VAL A 95 3.16 -1.76 -8.78
CA VAL A 95 4.02 -0.64 -9.17
C VAL A 95 5.47 -1.11 -9.06
N LEU A 96 6.21 -1.00 -10.16
CA LEU A 96 7.67 -1.17 -10.16
C LEU A 96 8.33 0.18 -9.93
N VAL A 97 9.25 0.25 -8.96
CA VAL A 97 10.11 1.40 -8.74
C VAL A 97 11.51 1.04 -9.21
N ALA A 98 12.04 1.79 -10.17
CA ALA A 98 13.36 1.58 -10.75
C ALA A 98 14.07 2.94 -10.94
N SER A 99 15.40 2.90 -11.03
CA SER A 99 16.24 4.08 -11.25
C SER A 99 17.39 3.75 -12.21
N PRO A 100 17.91 4.72 -12.99
CA PRO A 100 19.00 4.50 -13.94
C PRO A 100 20.34 4.11 -13.29
N GLY A 101 20.55 4.42 -12.01
CA GLY A 101 21.79 4.11 -11.29
C GLY A 101 21.60 3.80 -9.80
N ASP A 102 22.73 3.46 -9.18
CA ASP A 102 22.81 3.24 -7.73
C ASP A 102 22.73 4.57 -6.95
N ALA A 103 22.27 4.51 -5.71
CA ALA A 103 22.18 5.65 -4.78
C ALA A 103 21.25 6.81 -5.21
N GLU A 104 20.31 6.59 -6.13
CA GLU A 104 19.34 7.61 -6.58
C GLU A 104 18.05 7.67 -5.74
N GLY A 105 18.03 6.97 -4.59
CA GLY A 105 16.87 6.98 -3.69
C GLY A 105 15.72 6.07 -4.11
N LYS A 106 15.94 5.09 -5.01
CA LYS A 106 14.95 4.08 -5.43
C LYS A 106 14.34 3.34 -4.24
N THR A 107 15.19 2.85 -3.34
CA THR A 107 14.79 2.08 -2.15
C THR A 107 13.98 2.94 -1.18
N LEU A 108 14.46 4.14 -0.87
CA LEU A 108 13.74 5.09 0.00
C LEU A 108 12.38 5.48 -0.59
N THR A 109 12.34 5.74 -1.90
CA THR A 109 11.10 6.08 -2.60
C THR A 109 10.11 4.93 -2.58
N ALA A 110 10.56 3.69 -2.81
CA ALA A 110 9.71 2.51 -2.73
C ALA A 110 9.13 2.31 -1.32
N ILE A 111 9.96 2.45 -0.28
CA ILE A 111 9.54 2.35 1.13
C ILE A 111 8.50 3.41 1.47
N ASN A 112 8.78 4.68 1.19
CA ASN A 112 7.88 5.77 1.55
C ASN A 112 6.58 5.76 0.74
N LEU A 113 6.63 5.34 -0.53
CA LEU A 113 5.44 5.16 -1.34
C LEU A 113 4.59 4.00 -0.80
N ALA A 114 5.20 2.88 -0.43
CA ALA A 114 4.50 1.75 0.20
C ALA A 114 3.83 2.16 1.52
N LEU A 115 4.55 2.92 2.38
CA LEU A 115 3.98 3.48 3.61
C LEU A 115 2.81 4.44 3.35
N SER A 116 2.90 5.27 2.31
CA SER A 116 1.80 6.16 1.93
C SER A 116 0.55 5.36 1.54
N PHE A 117 0.69 4.28 0.76
CA PHE A 117 -0.43 3.38 0.45
C PHE A 117 -0.94 2.62 1.67
N ALA A 118 -0.05 2.14 2.54
CA ALA A 118 -0.41 1.34 3.71
C ALA A 118 -1.18 2.15 4.79
N ARG A 119 -1.08 3.48 4.75
CA ARG A 119 -1.85 4.40 5.60
C ARG A 119 -3.31 4.50 5.22
N GLU A 120 -3.68 4.11 4.00
CA GLU A 120 -5.08 4.10 3.61
C GLU A 120 -5.84 2.98 4.33
N ALA A 121 -7.02 3.31 4.87
CA ALA A 121 -7.89 2.31 5.45
C ALA A 121 -8.27 1.26 4.39
N HIS A 122 -8.33 -0.01 4.80
CA HIS A 122 -8.76 -1.14 3.97
C HIS A 122 -7.85 -1.47 2.78
N ARG A 123 -6.59 -1.02 2.79
CA ARG A 123 -5.60 -1.39 1.78
C ARG A 123 -4.50 -2.25 2.37
N THR A 124 -4.22 -3.38 1.73
CA THR A 124 -3.02 -4.18 2.02
C THR A 124 -1.94 -3.84 1.00
N VAL A 125 -0.72 -3.66 1.49
CA VAL A 125 0.44 -3.31 0.68
C VAL A 125 1.56 -4.29 0.98
N LEU A 126 2.13 -4.86 -0.08
CA LEU A 126 3.34 -5.67 0.00
C LEU A 126 4.47 -4.92 -0.70
N LEU A 127 5.54 -4.62 0.02
CA LEU A 127 6.79 -4.13 -0.55
C LEU A 127 7.71 -5.33 -0.79
N VAL A 128 8.12 -5.51 -2.04
CA VAL A 128 9.04 -6.59 -2.43
C VAL A 128 10.34 -5.97 -2.89
N ASP A 129 11.46 -6.40 -2.31
CA ASP A 129 12.79 -6.08 -2.84
C ASP A 129 13.13 -7.06 -3.97
N ALA A 130 12.98 -6.58 -5.20
CA ALA A 130 13.29 -7.35 -6.41
C ALA A 130 14.72 -7.09 -6.93
N ASP A 131 15.56 -6.33 -6.20
CA ASP A 131 16.96 -6.14 -6.55
C ASP A 131 17.80 -7.32 -6.03
N MET A 132 17.97 -8.35 -6.85
CA MET A 132 18.71 -9.56 -6.48
C MET A 132 20.23 -9.36 -6.42
N ARG A 133 20.75 -8.23 -6.95
CA ARG A 133 22.20 -7.94 -6.92
C ARG A 133 22.59 -7.27 -5.62
N LYS A 134 21.77 -6.32 -5.17
CA LYS A 134 22.00 -5.57 -3.94
C LYS A 134 20.66 -5.25 -3.25
N PRO A 135 20.05 -6.25 -2.58
CA PRO A 135 18.82 -6.02 -1.84
C PRO A 135 19.11 -5.13 -0.63
N ASP A 136 18.41 -4.00 -0.54
CA ASP A 136 18.67 -2.97 0.46
C ASP A 136 17.47 -2.73 1.40
N VAL A 137 16.24 -3.15 1.05
CA VAL A 137 15.01 -2.77 1.80
C VAL A 137 15.06 -3.19 3.27
N THR A 138 15.38 -4.45 3.56
CA THR A 138 15.40 -4.97 4.94
C THR A 138 16.45 -4.26 5.79
N SER A 139 17.66 -4.09 5.24
CA SER A 139 18.74 -3.36 5.91
C SER A 139 18.38 -1.88 6.15
N TYR A 140 17.71 -1.24 5.19
CA TYR A 140 17.24 0.14 5.27
C TYR A 140 16.23 0.30 6.40
N LEU A 141 15.34 -0.68 6.57
CA LEU A 141 14.34 -0.74 7.64
C LEU A 141 14.92 -1.20 8.99
N GLY A 142 16.20 -1.60 9.06
CA GLY A 142 16.81 -2.13 10.27
C GLY A 142 16.35 -3.54 10.64
N ILE A 143 15.81 -4.28 9.67
CA ILE A 143 15.28 -5.64 9.83
C ILE A 143 16.37 -6.65 9.49
N ASN A 144 16.64 -7.57 10.41
CA ASN A 144 17.51 -8.72 10.15
C ASN A 144 16.66 -9.88 9.59
N ALA A 145 16.55 -9.94 8.27
CA ALA A 145 15.87 -11.03 7.55
C ALA A 145 16.87 -12.14 7.21
N GLN A 146 16.54 -13.39 7.56
CA GLN A 146 17.39 -14.55 7.26
C GLN A 146 17.21 -15.07 5.83
N HIS A 147 16.01 -14.88 5.26
CA HIS A 147 15.62 -15.38 3.95
C HIS A 147 14.82 -14.30 3.22
N GLY A 148 14.98 -14.21 1.90
CA GLY A 148 14.25 -13.28 1.06
C GLY A 148 13.84 -13.90 -0.27
N LEU A 149 13.43 -13.05 -1.22
CA LEU A 149 12.89 -13.50 -2.50
C LEU A 149 13.81 -14.47 -3.25
N TYR A 150 15.14 -14.28 -3.16
CA TYR A 150 16.13 -15.17 -3.74
C TYR A 150 16.00 -16.61 -3.19
N GLU A 151 15.92 -16.80 -1.88
CA GLU A 151 15.76 -18.10 -1.23
C GLU A 151 14.47 -18.81 -1.67
N HIS A 152 13.36 -18.09 -1.80
CA HIS A 152 12.11 -18.67 -2.28
C HIS A 152 12.25 -19.18 -3.72
N LEU A 153 12.78 -18.34 -4.61
CA LEU A 153 12.89 -18.66 -6.05
C LEU A 153 13.91 -19.76 -6.36
N THR A 154 14.95 -19.92 -5.53
CA THR A 154 16.08 -20.81 -5.84
C THR A 154 16.21 -22.01 -4.91
N LYS A 155 15.73 -21.92 -3.67
CA LYS A 155 15.92 -22.94 -2.62
C LYS A 155 14.61 -23.51 -2.07
N GLY A 156 13.45 -23.06 -2.58
CA GLY A 156 12.15 -23.62 -2.24
C GLY A 156 11.62 -23.25 -0.85
N TRP A 157 12.10 -22.16 -0.24
CA TRP A 157 11.56 -21.65 1.02
C TRP A 157 10.10 -21.22 0.87
N SER A 158 9.27 -21.43 1.89
CA SER A 158 7.85 -21.06 1.83
C SER A 158 7.68 -19.55 1.94
N LEU A 159 6.75 -18.95 1.18
CA LEU A 159 6.54 -17.50 1.20
C LEU A 159 6.22 -16.97 2.60
N GLU A 160 5.55 -17.78 3.42
CA GLU A 160 5.17 -17.43 4.79
C GLU A 160 6.38 -17.16 5.69
N ASP A 161 7.49 -17.87 5.45
CA ASP A 161 8.75 -17.70 6.19
C ASP A 161 9.52 -16.42 5.79
N LEU A 162 9.17 -15.83 4.64
CA LEU A 162 9.81 -14.64 4.08
C LEU A 162 9.09 -13.35 4.46
N LEU A 163 7.77 -13.42 4.64
CA LEU A 163 6.96 -12.24 4.90
C LEU A 163 7.23 -11.70 6.31
N ILE A 164 7.34 -10.37 6.40
CA ILE A 164 7.55 -9.64 7.65
C ILE A 164 6.51 -8.51 7.72
N ASN A 165 5.88 -8.35 8.88
CA ASN A 165 4.91 -7.29 9.19
C ASN A 165 5.44 -6.37 10.30
#